data_AF-A0A1I2EYA0-F1
#
_entry.id   AF-A0A1I2EYA0-F1
#
_cell.length_a   1.000
_cell.length_b   1.000
_cell.length_c   1.000
_cell.angle_alpha   90.00
_cell.angle_beta   90.00
_cell.angle_gamma   90.00
#
_symmetry.space_group_name_H-M   'P 1'
#
loop_
_entity.id
_entity.type
_entity.pdbx_description
1 polymer ?
#
loop_
_entity_poly.entity_id
_entity_poly.type
_entity_poly.pdbx_seq_one_letter_code
_entity_poly.pdbx_strand_id
1 'polypeptide(L)'
;MLVPRHIDKKSVSYASRTYYGELIEAGVQIYQYNKGMLHAKLMIIDEEIAEVGAANYDMRSFRLNYEVCQVVYSADVARELTEQFERDLTDSVPLGIEDLLQRSQTERIIEQGARLLSPLL
;
A
#
# COMPACT_ATOMS: atom_id res chain seq x y z
N MET A 1 0.04 7.60 -1.43
CA MET A 1 0.12 6.12 -1.45
C MET A 1 -1.17 5.55 -2.00
N LEU A 2 -1.08 4.61 -2.94
CA LEU A 2 -2.23 3.93 -3.53
C LEU A 2 -2.24 2.45 -3.12
N VAL A 3 -3.38 1.96 -2.62
CA VAL A 3 -3.55 0.57 -2.16
C VAL A 3 -4.81 -0.06 -2.78
N PRO A 4 -4.89 -1.38 -2.94
CA PRO A 4 -6.12 -2.02 -3.40
C PRO A 4 -7.26 -1.83 -2.38
N ARG A 5 -8.47 -1.48 -2.83
CA ARG A 5 -9.67 -1.50 -1.98
C ARG A 5 -10.11 -2.93 -1.64
N HIS A 6 -9.97 -3.83 -2.61
CA HIS A 6 -10.37 -5.23 -2.50
C HIS A 6 -9.13 -6.12 -2.55
N ILE A 7 -8.92 -6.92 -1.49
CA ILE A 7 -7.83 -7.88 -1.36
C ILE A 7 -8.45 -9.27 -1.18
N ASP A 8 -7.97 -10.25 -1.94
CA ASP A 8 -8.51 -11.61 -1.91
C ASP A 8 -8.34 -12.28 -0.53
N LYS A 9 -7.20 -12.04 0.12
CA LYS A 9 -6.89 -12.55 1.45
C LYS A 9 -7.28 -11.54 2.54
N LYS A 10 -8.43 -11.79 3.19
CA LYS A 10 -8.94 -10.95 4.28
C LYS A 10 -7.93 -10.77 5.43
N SER A 11 -7.14 -11.79 5.77
CA SER A 11 -6.11 -11.71 6.81
C SER A 11 -5.05 -10.65 6.51
N VAL A 12 -4.58 -10.60 5.25
CA VAL A 12 -3.64 -9.57 4.78
C VAL A 12 -4.28 -8.20 4.84
N SER A 13 -5.54 -8.07 4.39
CA SER A 13 -6.28 -6.81 4.51
C SER A 13 -6.37 -6.31 5.95
N TYR A 14 -6.67 -7.17 6.92
CA TYR A 14 -6.73 -6.76 8.33
C TYR A 14 -5.36 -6.37 8.88
N ALA A 15 -4.31 -7.12 8.55
CA ALA A 15 -2.95 -6.78 8.97
C ALA A 15 -2.49 -5.43 8.41
N SER A 16 -2.66 -5.19 7.10
CA SER A 16 -2.28 -3.92 6.46
C SER A 16 -3.03 -2.72 7.05
N ARG A 17 -4.32 -2.89 7.37
CA ARG A 17 -5.16 -1.84 7.98
C ARG A 17 -4.68 -1.35 9.33
N THR A 18 -3.83 -2.10 10.03
CA THR A 18 -3.26 -1.68 11.32
C THR A 18 -2.20 -0.59 11.19
N TYR A 19 -1.59 -0.45 10.01
CA TYR A 19 -0.54 0.54 9.75
C TYR A 19 -1.10 1.86 9.20
N TYR A 20 -2.30 1.85 8.62
CA TYR A 20 -2.86 3.04 7.96
C TYR A 20 -3.08 4.22 8.91
N GLY A 21 -3.45 3.97 10.16
CA GLY A 21 -3.62 5.05 11.16
C GLY A 21 -2.31 5.77 11.44
N GLU A 22 -1.26 5.02 11.78
CA GLU A 22 0.08 5.54 12.05
C GLU A 22 0.64 6.30 10.82
N LEU A 23 0.37 5.82 9.59
CA LEU A 23 0.80 6.48 8.36
C LEU A 23 0.05 7.79 8.08
N ILE A 24 -1.27 7.81 8.28
CA ILE A 24 -2.09 9.03 8.09
C ILE A 24 -1.67 10.09 9.13
N GLU A 25 -1.46 9.70 10.38
CA GLU A 25 -0.94 10.60 11.44
C GLU A 25 0.45 11.15 11.11
N ALA A 26 1.28 10.37 10.40
CA ALA A 26 2.59 10.82 9.89
C ALA A 26 2.50 11.71 8.63
N GLY A 27 1.30 12.01 8.14
CA GLY A 27 1.06 12.89 6.98
C GLY A 27 0.97 12.16 5.64
N VAL A 28 0.93 10.82 5.62
CA VAL A 28 0.79 10.04 4.39
C VAL A 28 -0.66 10.09 3.90
N GLN A 29 -0.85 10.55 2.67
CA GLN A 29 -2.15 10.45 1.99
C GLN A 29 -2.33 9.05 1.40
N ILE A 30 -3.39 8.36 1.81
CA ILE A 30 -3.71 7.00 1.36
C ILE A 30 -4.97 7.02 0.51
N TYR A 31 -4.93 6.35 -0.64
CA TYR A 31 -6.05 6.18 -1.56
C TYR A 31 -6.30 4.69 -1.82
N GLN A 32 -7.57 4.30 -1.95
CA GLN A 32 -7.99 2.93 -2.24
C GLN A 32 -8.49 2.81 -3.68
N TYR A 33 -7.82 1.99 -4.47
CA TYR A 33 -8.12 1.74 -5.88
C TYR A 33 -9.38 0.88 -6.07
N ASN A 34 -10.30 1.31 -6.94
CA ASN A 34 -11.62 0.65 -7.10
C ASN A 34 -11.78 -0.20 -8.38
N LYS A 35 -11.00 0.04 -9.42
CA LYS A 35 -11.26 -0.49 -10.77
C LYS A 35 -10.76 -1.92 -11.01
N GLY A 36 -10.19 -2.55 -9.99
CA GLY A 36 -9.72 -3.93 -10.06
C GLY A 36 -8.69 -4.26 -9.00
N MET A 37 -7.94 -5.34 -9.23
CA MET A 37 -6.85 -5.75 -8.36
C MET A 37 -5.59 -4.94 -8.69
N LEU A 38 -5.21 -4.03 -7.79
CA LEU A 38 -3.93 -3.34 -7.85
C LEU A 38 -2.83 -4.26 -7.29
N HIS A 39 -1.98 -4.77 -8.18
CA HIS A 39 -0.86 -5.66 -7.82
C HIS A 39 0.52 -5.04 -8.11
N ALA A 40 0.56 -3.77 -8.50
CA ALA A 40 1.80 -3.04 -8.73
C ALA A 40 2.56 -2.81 -7.41
N LYS A 41 3.88 -2.99 -7.44
CA LYS A 41 4.80 -2.56 -6.38
C LYS A 41 5.76 -1.58 -7.01
N LEU A 42 5.43 -0.32 -6.80
CA LEU A 42 6.00 0.82 -7.48
C LEU A 42 6.27 1.88 -6.43
N MET A 43 7.46 2.46 -6.47
CA MET A 43 7.79 3.70 -5.77
C MET A 43 8.37 4.68 -6.79
N ILE A 44 7.92 5.92 -6.73
CA ILE A 44 8.43 7.01 -7.55
C ILE A 44 8.91 8.09 -6.60
N ILE A 45 10.10 8.62 -6.87
CA ILE A 45 10.74 9.66 -6.07
C ILE A 45 11.02 10.84 -6.98
N ASP A 46 10.40 11.98 -6.65
CA ASP A 46 10.59 13.28 -7.29
C ASP A 46 10.45 13.30 -8.81
N GLU A 47 9.75 12.32 -9.41
CA GLU A 47 9.66 12.12 -10.86
C GLU A 47 11.03 11.94 -11.57
N GLU A 48 12.06 11.53 -10.83
CA GLU A 48 13.42 11.31 -11.34
C GLU A 48 13.88 9.86 -11.22
N ILE A 49 13.39 9.16 -10.19
CA ILE A 49 13.75 7.79 -9.87
C ILE A 49 12.48 6.97 -9.70
N ALA A 50 12.48 5.76 -10.24
CA ALA A 50 11.42 4.79 -9.99
C ALA A 50 11.99 3.43 -9.57
N GLU A 51 11.33 2.78 -8.62
CA GLU A 51 11.55 1.39 -8.26
C GLU A 51 10.33 0.56 -8.69
N VAL A 52 10.58 -0.52 -9.45
CA VAL A 52 9.56 -1.50 -9.81
C VAL A 52 10.08 -2.89 -9.46
N GLY A 53 9.25 -3.72 -8.84
CA GLY A 53 9.71 -5.04 -8.43
C GLY A 53 8.65 -5.97 -7.88
N ALA A 54 9.15 -7.06 -7.30
CA ALA A 54 8.35 -8.05 -6.59
C ALA A 54 8.08 -7.68 -5.13
N ALA A 55 8.96 -6.88 -4.51
CA ALA A 55 8.89 -6.54 -3.10
C ALA A 55 7.63 -5.76 -2.77
N ASN A 56 6.82 -6.28 -1.83
CA ASN A 56 5.81 -5.47 -1.18
C ASN A 56 6.48 -4.52 -0.17
N TYR A 57 5.86 -3.38 0.10
CA TYR A 57 6.34 -2.45 1.12
C TYR A 57 5.91 -2.91 2.53
N ASP A 58 6.39 -4.09 2.91
CA ASP A 58 6.13 -4.74 4.20
C ASP A 58 7.36 -5.43 4.78
N MET A 59 7.29 -5.74 6.08
CA MET A 59 8.40 -6.34 6.81
C MET A 59 8.79 -7.73 6.31
N ARG A 60 7.86 -8.48 5.70
CA ARG A 60 8.15 -9.82 5.21
C ARG A 60 9.02 -9.75 3.96
N SER A 61 8.65 -8.90 3.01
CA SER A 61 9.41 -8.64 1.80
C SER A 61 10.80 -8.08 2.13
N PHE A 62 10.90 -7.22 3.13
CA PHE A 62 12.18 -6.62 3.54
C PHE A 62 13.10 -7.52 4.36
N ARG A 63 12.60 -8.57 5.02
CA ARG A 63 13.41 -9.40 5.94
C ARG A 63 13.51 -10.87 5.58
N LEU A 64 12.52 -11.41 4.89
CA LEU A 64 12.34 -12.86 4.77
C LEU A 64 12.27 -13.33 3.32
N ASN A 65 11.59 -12.58 2.44
CA ASN A 65 11.46 -13.00 1.05
C ASN A 65 12.74 -12.67 0.26
N TYR A 66 12.99 -13.47 -0.76
CA TYR A 66 13.93 -13.11 -1.83
C TYR A 66 13.19 -12.31 -2.88
N GLU A 67 13.32 -11.00 -2.83
CA GLU A 67 12.68 -10.08 -3.75
C GLU A 67 13.66 -9.62 -4.82
N VAL A 68 13.13 -9.35 -6.02
CA VAL A 68 13.87 -8.70 -7.10
C VAL A 68 13.20 -7.36 -7.38
N CYS A 69 13.98 -6.30 -7.27
CA CYS A 69 13.56 -4.93 -7.61
C CYS A 69 14.55 -4.32 -8.58
N GLN A 70 14.04 -3.49 -9.48
CA GLN A 70 14.82 -2.67 -10.39
C GLN A 70 14.64 -1.21 -10.01
N VAL A 71 15.74 -0.53 -9.72
CA VAL A 71 15.78 0.92 -9.55
C VAL A 71 16.22 1.54 -10.87
N VAL A 72 15.39 2.43 -11.40
CA VAL A 72 15.58 3.12 -12.66
C VAL A 72 15.84 4.60 -12.37
N TYR A 73 17.05 5.04 -12.70
CA TYR A 73 17.47 6.44 -12.61
C TYR A 73 17.22 7.13 -13.96
N SER A 74 15.97 7.50 -14.22
CA SER A 74 15.54 8.15 -15.45
C SER A 74 14.27 8.94 -15.21
N ALA A 75 14.36 10.26 -15.38
CA ALA A 75 13.21 11.14 -15.22
C ALA A 75 12.12 10.90 -16.28
N ASP A 76 12.48 10.43 -17.47
CA ASP A 76 11.48 10.12 -18.50
C ASP A 76 10.63 8.91 -18.09
N VAL A 77 11.27 7.84 -17.60
CA VAL A 77 10.57 6.66 -17.08
C VAL A 77 9.77 7.00 -15.82
N ALA A 78 10.36 7.75 -14.90
CA ALA A 78 9.69 8.13 -13.66
C ALA A 78 8.45 9.00 -13.93
N ARG A 79 8.51 9.96 -14.87
CA ARG A 79 7.33 10.75 -15.28
C ARG A 79 6.24 9.90 -15.92
N GLU A 80 6.59 8.97 -16.82
CA GLU A 80 5.59 8.07 -17.41
C GLU A 80 4.85 7.25 -16.35
N LEU A 81 5.59 6.75 -15.35
CA LEU A 81 5.02 6.04 -14.21
C LEU A 81 4.19 6.96 -13.30
N THR A 82 4.59 8.21 -13.12
CA THR A 82 3.81 9.21 -12.37
C THR A 82 2.48 9.46 -13.04
N GLU A 83 2.47 9.71 -14.35
CA GLU A 83 1.22 9.93 -15.09
C GLU A 83 0.31 8.70 -15.01
N GLN A 84 0.86 7.49 -15.05
CA GLN A 84 0.09 6.26 -14.85
C GLN A 84 -0.50 6.19 -13.45
N PHE A 85 0.30 6.48 -12.42
CA PHE A 85 -0.15 6.54 -11.04
C PHE A 85 -1.26 7.57 -10.82
N GLU A 86 -1.13 8.76 -11.40
CA GLU A 86 -2.15 9.81 -11.34
C GLU A 86 -3.45 9.41 -12.07
N ARG A 87 -3.35 8.71 -13.20
CA ARG A 87 -4.53 8.12 -13.85
C ARG A 87 -5.22 7.12 -12.92
N ASP A 88 -4.47 6.25 -12.26
CA ASP A 88 -5.04 5.27 -11.32
C ASP A 88 -5.64 5.94 -10.07
N LEU A 89 -5.11 7.08 -9.64
CA LEU A 89 -5.70 7.89 -8.57
C LEU A 89 -7.11 8.40 -8.90
N THR A 90 -7.42 8.69 -10.18
CA THR A 90 -8.76 9.14 -10.58
C THR A 90 -9.85 8.09 -10.34
N ASP A 91 -9.48 6.81 -10.34
CA ASP A 91 -10.34 5.66 -10.07
C ASP A 91 -10.28 5.21 -8.58
N SER A 92 -9.81 6.09 -7.69
CA SER A 92 -9.55 5.77 -6.28
C SER A 92 -10.31 6.68 -5.31
N VAL A 93 -10.54 6.19 -4.09
CA VAL A 93 -11.13 7.00 -3.01
C VAL A 93 -10.11 7.28 -1.90
N PRO A 94 -10.08 8.49 -1.32
CA PRO A 94 -9.22 8.77 -0.19
C PRO A 94 -9.63 7.94 1.04
N LEU A 95 -8.65 7.59 1.87
CA LEU A 95 -8.86 6.95 3.16
C LEU A 95 -8.50 7.94 4.26
N GLY A 96 -9.49 8.41 5.00
CA GLY A 96 -9.34 9.32 6.13
C GLY A 96 -9.18 8.58 7.46
N ILE A 97 -8.81 9.32 8.51
CA ILE A 97 -8.73 8.78 9.86
C ILE A 97 -10.13 8.39 10.39
N GLU A 98 -11.16 9.11 9.95
CA GLU A 98 -12.56 8.84 10.29
C GLU A 98 -13.01 7.46 9.80
N ASP A 99 -12.58 7.05 8.61
CA ASP A 99 -12.84 5.72 8.06
C ASP A 99 -12.18 4.60 8.88
N LEU A 100 -11.10 4.92 9.60
CA LEU A 100 -10.44 4.00 10.52
C LEU A 100 -11.14 3.95 11.89
N LEU A 101 -11.71 5.08 12.33
CA LEU A 101 -12.37 5.21 13.63
C LEU A 101 -13.78 4.61 13.66
N GLN A 102 -14.47 4.54 12.52
CA GLN A 102 -15.82 3.95 12.43
C GLN A 102 -15.86 2.41 12.54
N ARG A 103 -14.72 1.76 12.84
CA ARG A 103 -14.61 0.31 12.96
C ARG A 103 -15.17 -0.20 14.27
N SER A 104 -15.79 -1.38 14.23
CA SER A 104 -16.29 -2.04 15.44
C SER A 104 -15.14 -2.51 16.35
N GLN A 105 -15.40 -2.61 17.65
CA GLN A 105 -14.41 -3.11 18.62
C GLN A 105 -13.94 -4.54 18.30
N THR A 106 -14.81 -5.36 17.70
CA THR A 106 -14.49 -6.71 17.22
C THR A 106 -13.46 -6.68 16.09
N GLU A 107 -13.63 -5.77 15.12
CA GLU A 107 -12.66 -5.60 14.02
C GLU A 107 -11.30 -5.17 14.57
N ARG A 108 -11.25 -4.29 15.57
CA ARG A 108 -9.99 -3.85 16.19
C ARG A 108 -9.24 -5.00 16.87
N ILE A 109 -9.95 -5.92 17.52
CA ILE A 109 -9.35 -7.10 18.16
C ILE A 109 -8.78 -8.06 17.09
N ILE A 110 -9.54 -8.31 16.02
CA ILE A 110 -9.09 -9.16 14.90
C ILE A 110 -7.87 -8.55 14.21
N GLU A 111 -7.87 -7.24 14.00
CA GLU A 111 -6.77 -6.47 13.43
C GLU A 111 -5.49 -6.58 14.27
N GLN A 112 -5.58 -6.42 15.59
CA GLN A 112 -4.44 -6.61 16.50
C GLN A 112 -3.91 -8.05 16.48
N GLY A 113 -4.81 -9.05 16.46
CA GLY A 113 -4.43 -10.45 16.30
C GLY A 113 -3.71 -10.72 14.97
N ALA A 114 -4.20 -10.14 13.88
CA ALA A 114 -3.57 -10.24 12.56
C ALA A 114 -2.20 -9.54 12.51
N ARG A 115 -2.02 -8.42 13.23
CA ARG A 115 -0.72 -7.71 13.35
C ARG A 115 0.36 -8.59 13.99
N LEU A 116 0.02 -9.42 14.97
CA LEU A 116 0.97 -10.38 15.56
C LEU A 116 1.44 -11.44 14.56
N LEU A 117 0.58 -11.78 13.61
CA LEU A 117 0.87 -12.73 12.53
C LEU A 117 1.42 -12.05 11.28
N SER A 118 1.59 -10.72 11.25
CA SER A 118 2.06 -9.99 10.07
C SER A 118 3.41 -10.47 9.52
N PRO A 119 4.37 -10.99 10.34
CA PRO A 119 5.59 -11.58 9.78
C PRO A 119 5.36 -12.89 9.00
N LEU A 120 4.23 -13.55 9.23
CA LEU A 120 3.85 -14.85 8.62
C LEU A 120 2.83 -14.71 7.48
N LEU A 121 2.08 -13.61 7.44
CA LEU A 121 1.03 -13.31 6.44
C LEU A 121 1.60 -12.67 5.18
#